data_AF-A0A8H7R2F2-F1
#
_entry.id   AF-A0A8H7R2F2-F1
#
_cell.length_a   1.000
_cell.length_b   1.000
_cell.length_c   1.000
_cell.angle_alpha   90.00
_cell.angle_beta   90.00
_cell.angle_gamma   90.00
#
_symmetry.space_group_name_H-M   'P 1'
#
loop_
_entity.id
_entity.type
_entity.pdbx_description
1 polymer ?
#
loop_
_entity_poly.entity_id
_entity_poly.type
_entity_poly.pdbx_seq_one_letter_code
_entity_poly.pdbx_strand_id
1 'polypeptide(L)'
;MNNTKEQKAYSVDLLDRIPIRFILNHVESYQRGNAYKSIYSDLLALSANLYPELFDIQSFLIQEGKDSTVDELWNIKAVYKDWRKNLTIVELEQLLGQWETNVSLVVDETIATVDIQDYALCMISTLAPPCLDGKLDTRIAEAFTSTWETFNRSIPHTLWTMTINLLTPEDYTLNDLIQDPHIAFKCDPRIFRSEQLLPIWLHVLSCLRTTSKHRIWKRYHTVFPNSNNQFNSRNVLALANAQDTVMLQLLLELCLVKSQDKYNNDTLEKSRKLICEFIHSIFIDDRESILIKILHFQTYSTDLIPMVVELIPSIYTVFNFVSELTRQPQVDKQVFGILIACHLCEKYPLEPYLITAEKHILPRLLRIAFPVTREGQPSNACVPSEFLVKAIPGFVHLARAFPHFGPQILRAFEDIRKGLPEPRQFIGQEGNSKIILVLQLHKVLQDSKALVQIEVDRMDQVNKVTL
;
A
#
# COMPACT_ATOMS: atom_id res chain seq x y z
N MET A 1 6.39 -10.67 -53.71
CA MET A 1 7.57 -10.01 -53.10
C MET A 1 7.09 -9.23 -51.89
N ASN A 2 7.43 -9.69 -50.69
CA ASN A 2 7.84 -8.85 -49.56
C ASN A 2 8.46 -9.77 -48.51
N ASN A 3 9.73 -10.10 -48.74
CA ASN A 3 10.64 -10.60 -47.72
C ASN A 3 10.89 -9.45 -46.74
N THR A 4 9.99 -9.22 -45.80
CA THR A 4 10.36 -8.53 -44.56
C THR A 4 11.28 -9.48 -43.82
N LYS A 5 12.60 -9.29 -43.97
CA LYS A 5 13.60 -9.91 -43.10
C LYS A 5 13.11 -9.77 -41.66
N GLU A 6 12.94 -10.89 -40.96
CA GLU A 6 12.75 -10.86 -39.50
C GLU A 6 13.87 -10.00 -38.92
N GLN A 7 13.51 -8.82 -38.42
CA GLN A 7 14.46 -7.98 -37.71
C GLN A 7 14.92 -8.78 -36.50
N LYS A 8 16.22 -9.09 -36.42
CA LYS A 8 16.79 -9.72 -35.23
C LYS A 8 16.65 -8.76 -34.06
N ALA A 9 15.65 -8.97 -33.22
CA ALA A 9 15.49 -8.24 -31.98
C ALA A 9 16.58 -8.67 -30.99
N TYR A 10 17.11 -7.73 -30.21
CA TYR A 10 17.97 -8.04 -29.08
C TYR A 10 17.18 -8.81 -28.03
N SER A 11 17.86 -9.70 -27.30
CA SER A 11 17.24 -10.37 -26.16
C SER A 11 16.93 -9.37 -25.05
N VAL A 12 15.84 -9.62 -24.32
CA VAL A 12 15.46 -8.81 -23.15
C VAL A 12 16.57 -8.83 -22.10
N ASP A 13 17.21 -9.99 -21.90
CA ASP A 13 18.37 -10.15 -21.01
C ASP A 13 19.55 -9.24 -21.37
N LEU A 14 19.80 -9.00 -22.67
CA LEU A 14 20.86 -8.08 -23.07
C LEU A 14 20.49 -6.63 -22.76
N LEU A 15 19.23 -6.25 -22.99
CA LEU A 15 18.76 -4.88 -22.72
C LEU A 15 18.77 -4.57 -21.22
N ASP A 16 18.41 -5.54 -20.39
CA ASP A 16 18.37 -5.42 -18.93
C ASP A 16 19.77 -5.29 -18.30
N ARG A 17 20.83 -5.70 -19.02
CA ARG A 17 22.22 -5.53 -18.59
C ARG A 17 22.81 -4.17 -18.92
N ILE A 18 22.14 -3.36 -19.76
CA ILE A 18 22.67 -2.05 -20.14
C ILE A 18 22.44 -1.09 -18.97
N PRO A 19 23.49 -0.47 -18.40
CA PRO A 19 23.35 0.40 -17.24
C PRO A 19 22.88 1.80 -17.70
N ILE A 20 21.62 1.90 -18.15
CA ILE A 20 21.04 3.12 -18.72
C ILE A 20 21.16 4.30 -17.77
N ARG A 21 20.90 4.08 -16.48
CA ARG A 21 21.01 5.13 -15.46
C ARG A 21 22.43 5.64 -15.30
N PHE A 22 23.43 4.74 -15.27
CA PHE A 22 24.84 5.11 -15.25
C PHE A 22 25.23 5.95 -16.48
N ILE A 23 24.77 5.54 -17.66
CA ILE A 23 25.01 6.29 -18.92
C ILE A 23 24.40 7.69 -18.82
N LEU A 24 23.16 7.82 -18.37
CA LEU A 24 22.49 9.12 -18.22
C LEU A 24 23.24 10.03 -17.23
N ASN A 25 23.63 9.50 -16.07
CA ASN A 25 24.40 10.26 -15.08
C ASN A 25 25.75 10.71 -15.63
N HIS A 26 26.41 9.87 -16.43
CA HIS A 26 27.67 10.24 -17.10
C HIS A 26 27.44 11.36 -18.12
N VAL A 27 26.40 11.25 -18.94
CA VAL A 27 26.06 12.25 -19.96
C VAL A 27 25.73 13.61 -19.33
N GLU A 28 25.04 13.61 -18.19
CA GLU A 28 24.67 14.81 -17.45
C GLU A 28 25.87 15.47 -16.73
N SER A 29 26.74 14.67 -16.09
CA SER A 29 27.84 15.17 -15.27
C SER A 29 29.13 15.46 -16.05
N TYR A 30 29.39 14.73 -17.13
CA TYR A 30 30.66 14.83 -17.86
C TYR A 30 30.82 16.20 -18.52
N GLN A 31 31.95 16.87 -18.22
CA GLN A 31 32.21 18.25 -18.64
C GLN A 31 31.07 19.24 -18.29
N ARG A 32 30.41 19.03 -17.13
CA ARG A 32 29.23 19.80 -16.68
C ARG A 32 28.07 19.77 -17.69
N GLY A 33 27.89 18.63 -18.36
CA GLY A 33 26.83 18.39 -19.34
C GLY A 33 27.06 19.04 -20.72
N ASN A 34 28.16 19.79 -20.91
CA ASN A 34 28.39 20.51 -22.17
C ASN A 34 28.75 19.58 -23.34
N ALA A 35 29.45 18.47 -23.06
CA ALA A 35 29.91 17.54 -24.10
C ALA A 35 28.78 16.90 -24.90
N TYR A 36 27.65 16.63 -24.23
CA TYR A 36 26.53 15.86 -24.77
C TYR A 36 25.22 16.64 -24.82
N LYS A 37 25.28 17.96 -24.63
CA LYS A 37 24.11 18.83 -24.56
C LYS A 37 23.15 18.67 -25.76
N SER A 38 23.69 18.37 -26.95
CA SER A 38 22.91 18.19 -28.17
C SER A 38 22.11 16.88 -28.24
N ILE A 39 22.57 15.82 -27.55
CA ILE A 39 21.93 14.49 -27.56
C ILE A 39 21.17 14.19 -26.26
N TYR A 40 21.42 14.95 -25.20
CA TYR A 40 20.89 14.66 -23.87
C TYR A 40 19.36 14.64 -23.84
N SER A 41 18.70 15.61 -24.47
CA SER A 41 17.23 15.67 -24.49
C SER A 41 16.61 14.42 -25.13
N ASP A 42 17.17 13.97 -26.24
CA ASP A 42 16.66 12.83 -26.99
C ASP A 42 16.94 11.53 -26.24
N LEU A 43 18.14 11.39 -25.66
CA LEU A 43 18.51 10.23 -24.86
C LEU A 43 17.65 10.13 -23.59
N LEU A 44 17.40 11.25 -22.92
CA LEU A 44 16.54 11.32 -21.73
C LEU A 44 15.10 10.93 -22.10
N ALA A 45 14.55 11.50 -23.18
CA ALA A 45 13.21 11.18 -23.65
C ALA A 45 13.07 9.71 -24.04
N LEU A 46 14.06 9.14 -24.74
CA LEU A 46 14.08 7.72 -25.09
C LEU A 46 14.15 6.84 -23.84
N SER A 47 15.00 7.20 -22.88
CA SER A 47 15.17 6.43 -21.63
C SER A 47 13.89 6.47 -20.79
N ALA A 48 13.27 7.63 -20.63
CA ALA A 48 12.01 7.78 -19.89
C ALA A 48 10.86 6.98 -20.53
N ASN A 49 10.84 6.90 -21.86
CA ASN A 49 9.83 6.11 -22.59
C ASN A 49 10.08 4.60 -22.52
N LEU A 50 11.34 4.15 -22.49
CA LEU A 50 11.69 2.73 -22.54
C LEU A 50 11.84 2.08 -21.17
N TYR A 51 12.22 2.87 -20.16
CA TYR A 51 12.54 2.43 -18.80
C TYR A 51 11.96 3.42 -17.76
N PRO A 52 10.63 3.61 -17.73
CA PRO A 52 9.99 4.56 -16.83
C PRO A 52 10.30 4.30 -15.35
N GLU A 53 10.58 3.05 -14.97
CA GLU A 53 10.96 2.66 -13.61
C GLU A 53 12.25 3.32 -13.10
N LEU A 54 13.12 3.78 -14.01
CA LEU A 54 14.38 4.44 -13.66
C LEU A 54 14.19 5.92 -13.31
N PHE A 55 12.98 6.44 -13.53
CA PHE A 55 12.62 7.85 -13.36
C PHE A 55 11.66 8.05 -12.19
N ASP A 56 11.87 7.31 -11.10
CA ASP A 56 11.15 7.51 -9.86
C ASP A 56 11.46 8.90 -9.25
N ILE A 57 10.41 9.68 -9.02
CA ILE A 57 10.49 11.07 -8.53
C ILE A 57 11.11 11.11 -7.13
N GLN A 58 10.78 10.14 -6.27
CA GLN A 58 11.28 10.11 -4.90
C GLN A 58 12.80 9.97 -4.88
N SER A 59 13.35 9.09 -5.72
CA SER A 59 14.80 8.93 -5.89
C SER A 59 15.50 10.21 -6.36
N PHE A 60 14.87 10.98 -7.26
CA PHE A 60 15.41 12.27 -7.71
C PHE A 60 15.37 13.35 -6.62
N LEU A 61 14.28 13.43 -5.85
CA LEU A 61 14.15 14.41 -4.77
C LEU A 61 15.15 14.16 -3.64
N ILE A 62 15.36 12.89 -3.29
CA ILE A 62 16.40 12.50 -2.33
C ILE A 62 17.78 12.95 -2.82
N GLN A 63 18.03 12.83 -4.13
CA GLN A 63 19.27 13.29 -4.74
C GLN A 63 19.43 14.82 -4.65
N GLU A 64 18.43 15.61 -5.04
CA GLU A 64 18.51 17.07 -4.95
C GLU A 64 18.72 17.56 -3.51
N GLY A 65 18.08 16.89 -2.53
CA GLY A 65 18.28 17.18 -1.11
C GLY A 65 19.71 16.90 -0.63
N LYS A 66 20.33 15.82 -1.12
CA LYS A 66 21.74 15.51 -0.86
C LYS A 66 22.64 16.52 -1.57
N ASP A 67 22.48 16.74 -2.87
CA ASP A 67 23.35 17.63 -3.65
C ASP A 67 23.31 19.10 -3.15
N SER A 68 22.19 19.57 -2.59
CA SER A 68 22.05 20.94 -2.04
C SER A 68 22.64 21.15 -0.64
N THR A 69 22.75 20.10 0.19
CA THR A 69 23.29 20.18 1.56
C THR A 69 24.73 19.66 1.67
N VAL A 70 25.13 18.81 0.73
CA VAL A 70 26.43 18.12 0.71
C VAL A 70 27.53 18.97 0.06
N ASP A 71 27.21 19.89 -0.85
CA ASP A 71 28.25 20.66 -1.57
C ASP A 71 29.05 21.64 -0.69
N GLU A 72 28.54 22.06 0.48
CA GLU A 72 29.26 22.96 1.41
C GLU A 72 29.86 22.27 2.66
N LEU A 73 29.21 21.24 3.21
CA LEU A 73 29.66 20.55 4.43
C LEU A 73 30.39 19.22 4.16
N TRP A 74 30.16 18.63 3.00
CA TRP A 74 30.67 17.32 2.61
C TRP A 74 31.29 17.41 1.21
N ASN A 75 32.42 18.11 1.12
CA ASN A 75 33.34 17.93 0.01
C ASN A 75 33.89 16.48 0.07
N ILE A 76 33.05 15.50 -0.28
CA ILE A 76 33.29 14.05 -0.22
C ILE A 76 34.53 13.73 -1.04
N LYS A 77 34.81 14.49 -2.11
CA LYS A 77 36.04 14.38 -2.90
C LYS A 77 37.30 14.88 -2.19
N ALA A 78 37.19 15.75 -1.20
CA ALA A 78 38.32 16.25 -0.41
C ALA A 78 38.55 15.42 0.86
N VAL A 79 37.50 14.90 1.51
CA VAL A 79 37.60 14.07 2.73
C VAL A 79 37.98 12.61 2.38
N TYR A 80 37.48 12.04 1.29
CA TYR A 80 37.71 10.63 0.92
C TYR A 80 38.90 10.41 -0.04
N LYS A 81 39.65 11.46 -0.38
CA LYS A 81 40.81 11.35 -1.27
C LYS A 81 41.90 10.41 -0.71
N ASP A 82 41.95 10.28 0.63
CA ASP A 82 42.91 9.46 1.36
C ASP A 82 42.44 8.01 1.62
N TRP A 83 41.18 7.67 1.33
CA TRP A 83 40.56 6.37 1.63
C TRP A 83 40.43 5.41 0.45
N ARG A 84 41.06 5.70 -0.69
CA ARG A 84 41.24 4.71 -1.77
C ARG A 84 42.25 3.61 -1.38
N LYS A 85 41.99 2.89 -0.29
CA LYS A 85 42.46 1.52 -0.18
C LYS A 85 41.57 0.70 -1.11
N ASN A 86 42.15 0.11 -2.14
CA ASN A 86 41.49 -0.93 -2.91
C ASN A 86 41.30 -2.14 -1.98
N LEU A 87 40.26 -2.11 -1.15
CA LEU A 87 39.90 -3.23 -0.30
C LEU A 87 39.47 -4.40 -1.17
N THR A 88 39.89 -5.59 -0.83
CA THR A 88 39.31 -6.79 -1.44
C THR A 88 37.91 -7.01 -0.88
N ILE A 89 37.05 -7.73 -1.62
CA ILE A 89 35.68 -8.06 -1.17
C ILE A 89 35.70 -8.75 0.20
N VAL A 90 36.72 -9.59 0.45
CA VAL A 90 36.90 -10.33 1.72
C VAL A 90 37.26 -9.40 2.87
N GLU A 91 38.14 -8.41 2.64
CA GLU A 91 38.49 -7.42 3.66
C GLU A 91 37.29 -6.53 4.01
N LEU A 92 36.49 -6.16 3.00
CA LEU A 92 35.26 -5.42 3.20
C LEU A 92 34.25 -6.22 4.04
N GLU A 93 34.04 -7.51 3.71
CA GLU A 93 33.15 -8.39 4.47
C GLU A 93 33.57 -8.49 5.94
N GLN A 94 34.88 -8.62 6.21
CA GLN A 94 35.42 -8.66 7.57
C GLN A 94 35.22 -7.34 8.33
N LEU A 95 35.37 -6.20 7.65
CA LEU A 95 35.14 -4.88 8.25
C LEU A 95 33.68 -4.66 8.56
N LEU A 96 32.78 -4.91 7.59
CA LEU A 96 31.33 -4.80 7.79
C LEU A 96 30.82 -5.79 8.84
N GLY A 97 31.45 -6.97 8.95
CA GLY A 97 31.18 -7.97 9.99
C GLY A 97 31.49 -7.49 11.41
N GLN A 98 32.24 -6.40 11.59
CA GLN A 98 32.53 -5.78 12.90
C GLN A 98 31.45 -4.80 13.35
N TRP A 99 30.24 -4.88 12.79
CA TRP A 99 29.10 -3.99 13.07
C TRP A 99 28.73 -3.91 14.56
N GLU A 100 29.01 -4.95 15.37
CA GLU A 100 28.82 -4.91 16.84
C GLU A 100 29.94 -4.15 17.57
N THR A 101 31.18 -4.25 17.09
CA THR A 101 32.38 -3.82 17.81
C THR A 101 32.91 -2.44 17.39
N ASN A 102 32.69 -2.03 16.14
CA ASN A 102 33.31 -0.82 15.60
C ASN A 102 32.36 -0.02 14.69
N VAL A 103 31.34 0.56 15.31
CA VAL A 103 30.26 1.28 14.61
C VAL A 103 30.77 2.41 13.69
N SER A 104 31.72 3.23 14.16
CA SER A 104 32.23 4.36 13.34
C SER A 104 32.90 3.88 12.07
N LEU A 105 33.79 2.89 12.18
CA LEU A 105 34.52 2.35 11.05
C LEU A 105 33.57 1.71 10.02
N VAL A 106 32.53 1.01 10.50
CA VAL A 106 31.54 0.38 9.62
C VAL A 106 30.70 1.42 8.89
N VAL A 107 30.27 2.50 9.56
CA VAL A 107 29.56 3.62 8.91
C VAL A 107 30.42 4.24 7.82
N ASP A 108 31.65 4.59 8.19
CA ASP A 108 32.64 5.22 7.32
C ASP A 108 32.93 4.38 6.07
N GLU A 109 33.15 3.08 6.24
CA GLU A 109 33.41 2.15 5.14
C GLU A 109 32.16 1.91 4.29
N THR A 110 30.97 1.78 4.91
CA THR A 110 29.70 1.64 4.19
C THR A 110 29.47 2.83 3.24
N ILE A 111 29.80 4.05 3.66
CA ILE A 111 29.71 5.24 2.81
C ILE A 111 30.80 5.24 1.73
N ALA A 112 32.01 4.77 2.04
CA ALA A 112 33.11 4.71 1.08
C ALA A 112 32.88 3.69 -0.06
N THR A 113 32.13 2.61 0.18
CA THR A 113 31.88 1.56 -0.83
C THR A 113 31.06 2.00 -2.06
N VAL A 114 30.42 3.16 -1.99
CA VAL A 114 29.50 3.69 -3.02
C VAL A 114 30.06 3.70 -4.44
N ASP A 115 31.38 3.88 -4.60
CA ASP A 115 32.03 4.02 -5.90
C ASP A 115 32.23 2.67 -6.64
N ILE A 116 32.10 1.54 -5.94
CA ILE A 116 32.44 0.21 -6.49
C ILE A 116 31.19 -0.67 -6.51
N GLN A 117 30.64 -0.85 -7.72
CA GLN A 117 29.42 -1.64 -7.95
C GLN A 117 29.53 -3.08 -7.43
N ASP A 118 30.72 -3.69 -7.52
CA ASP A 118 30.98 -5.06 -7.08
C ASP A 118 30.85 -5.23 -5.55
N TYR A 119 30.89 -4.15 -4.77
CA TYR A 119 30.73 -4.19 -3.32
C TYR A 119 29.27 -4.19 -2.86
N ALA A 120 28.32 -3.84 -3.74
CA ALA A 120 26.90 -3.76 -3.39
C ALA A 120 26.37 -5.09 -2.82
N LEU A 121 26.74 -6.22 -3.45
CA LEU A 121 26.31 -7.54 -2.99
C LEU A 121 26.87 -7.84 -1.59
N CYS A 122 28.17 -7.61 -1.38
CA CYS A 122 28.84 -7.84 -0.10
C CYS A 122 28.21 -7.00 1.03
N MET A 123 27.91 -5.73 0.75
CA MET A 123 27.24 -4.84 1.71
C MET A 123 25.86 -5.37 2.10
N ILE A 124 25.01 -5.68 1.11
CA ILE A 124 23.64 -6.15 1.36
C ILE A 124 23.68 -7.50 2.08
N SER A 125 24.51 -8.45 1.64
CA SER A 125 24.61 -9.77 2.27
C SER A 125 25.08 -9.72 3.72
N THR A 126 25.93 -8.76 4.07
CA THR A 126 26.52 -8.65 5.42
C THR A 126 25.64 -7.86 6.37
N LEU A 127 25.05 -6.75 5.92
CA LEU A 127 24.31 -5.82 6.78
C LEU A 127 22.80 -6.06 6.82
N ALA A 128 22.18 -6.66 5.79
CA ALA A 128 20.74 -6.89 5.80
C ALA A 128 20.29 -7.91 6.86
N PRO A 129 20.98 -9.04 7.10
CA PRO A 129 20.58 -9.98 8.16
C PRO A 129 20.55 -9.36 9.59
N PRO A 130 21.60 -8.66 10.08
CA PRO A 130 21.53 -8.02 11.39
C PRO A 130 20.53 -6.86 11.44
N CYS A 131 20.26 -6.22 10.30
CA CYS A 131 19.21 -5.20 10.18
C CYS A 131 17.80 -5.81 10.32
N LEU A 132 17.54 -7.00 9.75
CA LEU A 132 16.29 -7.74 9.93
C LEU A 132 16.07 -8.18 11.39
N ASP A 133 17.15 -8.47 12.11
CA ASP A 133 17.11 -8.82 13.53
C ASP A 133 16.90 -7.61 14.46
N GLY A 134 16.96 -6.38 13.93
CA GLY A 134 16.91 -5.15 14.73
C GLY A 134 18.10 -4.97 15.67
N LYS A 135 19.24 -5.62 15.38
CA LYS A 135 20.47 -5.55 16.19
C LYS A 135 21.42 -4.45 15.73
N LEU A 136 21.22 -3.94 14.51
CA LEU A 136 22.09 -2.95 13.89
C LEU A 136 21.92 -1.58 14.56
N ASP A 137 23.03 -0.90 14.88
CA ASP A 137 23.01 0.50 15.34
C ASP A 137 22.35 1.40 14.29
N THR A 138 21.57 2.38 14.74
CA THR A 138 20.79 3.26 13.86
C THR A 138 21.66 3.98 12.84
N ARG A 139 22.90 4.36 13.19
CA ARG A 139 23.82 5.03 12.28
C ARG A 139 24.29 4.11 11.15
N ILE A 140 24.53 2.83 11.45
CA ILE A 140 24.91 1.85 10.42
C ILE A 140 23.71 1.59 9.51
N ALA A 141 22.51 1.48 10.08
CA ALA A 141 21.30 1.27 9.29
C ALA A 141 21.01 2.45 8.35
N GLU A 142 21.16 3.69 8.83
CA GLU A 142 21.02 4.91 8.02
C GLU A 142 22.10 4.99 6.93
N ALA A 143 23.35 4.68 7.26
CA ALA A 143 24.44 4.61 6.29
C ALA A 143 24.18 3.54 5.22
N PHE A 144 23.71 2.36 5.63
CA PHE A 144 23.32 1.28 4.74
C PHE A 144 22.21 1.71 3.78
N THR A 145 21.14 2.31 4.29
CA THR A 145 20.02 2.83 3.46
C THR A 145 20.51 3.88 2.47
N SER A 146 21.31 4.85 2.91
CA SER A 146 21.86 5.90 2.04
C SER A 146 22.81 5.36 0.97
N THR A 147 23.66 4.39 1.32
CA THR A 147 24.54 3.72 0.35
C THR A 147 23.72 2.89 -0.64
N TRP A 148 22.69 2.18 -0.19
CA TRP A 148 21.77 1.44 -1.05
C TRP A 148 21.10 2.35 -2.08
N GLU A 149 20.58 3.51 -1.66
CA GLU A 149 20.00 4.52 -2.56
C GLU A 149 21.02 5.01 -3.61
N THR A 150 22.29 5.12 -3.22
CA THR A 150 23.33 5.57 -4.13
C THR A 150 23.72 4.48 -5.14
N PHE A 151 23.73 3.21 -4.74
CA PHE A 151 23.83 2.09 -5.68
C PHE A 151 22.60 2.01 -6.60
N ASN A 152 21.41 2.33 -6.10
CA ASN A 152 20.19 2.34 -6.90
C ASN A 152 20.28 3.36 -8.05
N ARG A 153 21.06 4.43 -7.87
CA ARG A 153 21.37 5.40 -8.92
C ARG A 153 22.32 4.85 -10.00
N SER A 154 23.15 3.86 -9.72
CA SER A 154 24.13 3.34 -10.69
C SER A 154 23.69 2.03 -11.34
N ILE A 155 23.21 1.08 -10.55
CA ILE A 155 22.87 -0.30 -10.96
C ILE A 155 21.48 -0.75 -10.46
N PRO A 156 20.39 0.00 -10.72
CA PRO A 156 19.08 -0.25 -10.15
C PRO A 156 18.57 -1.68 -10.38
N HIS A 157 18.55 -2.14 -11.63
CA HIS A 157 18.05 -3.47 -12.01
C HIS A 157 18.79 -4.61 -11.31
N THR A 158 20.12 -4.54 -11.26
CA THR A 158 20.97 -5.52 -10.57
C THR A 158 20.73 -5.47 -9.07
N LEU A 159 20.67 -4.26 -8.49
CA LEU A 159 20.47 -4.04 -7.07
C LEU A 159 19.13 -4.59 -6.57
N TRP A 160 18.05 -4.36 -7.32
CA TRP A 160 16.71 -4.86 -6.97
C TRP A 160 16.71 -6.39 -6.95
N THR A 161 17.31 -7.01 -7.96
CA THR A 161 17.42 -8.48 -8.06
C THR A 161 18.22 -9.05 -6.89
N MET A 162 19.39 -8.47 -6.58
CA MET A 162 20.22 -8.87 -5.44
C MET A 162 19.47 -8.70 -4.11
N THR A 163 18.75 -7.59 -3.94
CA THR A 163 17.99 -7.28 -2.72
C THR A 163 16.88 -8.30 -2.50
N ILE A 164 16.09 -8.62 -3.53
CA ILE A 164 15.01 -9.61 -3.42
C ILE A 164 15.58 -11.02 -3.20
N ASN A 165 16.58 -11.45 -3.97
CA ASN A 165 17.15 -12.78 -3.86
C ASN A 165 17.81 -13.03 -2.50
N LEU A 166 18.38 -12.01 -1.85
CA LEU A 166 18.89 -12.17 -0.48
C LEU A 166 17.77 -12.43 0.53
N LEU A 167 16.57 -11.90 0.26
CA LEU A 167 15.41 -11.99 1.16
C LEU A 167 14.53 -13.20 0.86
N THR A 168 14.76 -13.89 -0.27
CA THR A 168 14.00 -15.07 -0.70
C THR A 168 14.87 -16.32 -0.67
N PRO A 169 14.26 -17.51 -0.48
CA PRO A 169 15.02 -18.77 -0.49
C PRO A 169 15.41 -19.24 -1.89
N GLU A 170 14.75 -18.71 -2.94
CA GLU A 170 15.01 -19.04 -4.34
C GLU A 170 15.68 -17.86 -5.06
N ASP A 171 16.52 -18.18 -6.05
CA ASP A 171 17.14 -17.19 -6.93
C ASP A 171 16.23 -16.89 -8.12
N TYR A 172 15.80 -15.63 -8.23
CA TYR A 172 14.99 -15.14 -9.32
C TYR A 172 15.80 -14.24 -10.26
N THR A 173 15.48 -14.28 -11.56
CA THR A 173 16.00 -13.29 -12.50
C THR A 173 15.13 -12.03 -12.46
N LEU A 174 15.67 -10.90 -12.92
CA LEU A 174 14.89 -9.67 -13.07
C LEU A 174 13.64 -9.89 -13.92
N ASN A 175 13.72 -10.71 -14.96
CA ASN A 175 12.56 -11.02 -15.79
C ASN A 175 11.48 -11.77 -15.03
N ASP A 176 11.84 -12.71 -14.14
CA ASP A 176 10.86 -13.42 -13.31
C ASP A 176 10.14 -12.45 -12.37
N LEU A 177 10.89 -11.56 -11.71
CA LEU A 177 10.36 -10.53 -10.82
C LEU A 177 9.43 -9.54 -11.55
N ILE A 178 9.73 -9.21 -12.81
CA ILE A 178 8.90 -8.31 -13.61
C ILE A 178 7.65 -9.01 -14.15
N GLN A 179 7.74 -10.28 -14.54
CA GLN A 179 6.56 -11.05 -14.97
C GLN A 179 5.58 -11.25 -13.82
N ASP A 180 6.10 -11.52 -12.62
CA ASP A 180 5.30 -11.74 -11.42
C ASP A 180 5.85 -10.96 -10.21
N PRO A 181 5.46 -9.68 -10.03
CA PRO A 181 5.85 -8.88 -8.88
C PRO A 181 5.43 -9.46 -7.52
N HIS A 182 4.47 -10.40 -7.50
CA HIS A 182 4.06 -11.07 -6.26
C HIS A 182 5.17 -11.91 -5.64
N ILE A 183 6.19 -12.32 -6.42
CA ILE A 183 7.38 -13.01 -5.92
C ILE A 183 8.04 -12.19 -4.80
N ALA A 184 8.04 -10.86 -4.89
CA ALA A 184 8.62 -9.98 -3.87
C ALA A 184 7.97 -10.13 -2.48
N PHE A 185 6.74 -10.65 -2.40
CA PHE A 185 6.05 -10.93 -1.12
C PHE A 185 6.42 -12.26 -0.48
N LYS A 186 7.17 -13.13 -1.19
CA LYS A 186 7.69 -14.41 -0.66
C LYS A 186 8.98 -14.25 0.15
N CYS A 187 9.31 -13.02 0.54
CA CYS A 187 10.50 -12.68 1.29
C CYS A 187 10.37 -13.01 2.79
N ASP A 188 11.48 -12.91 3.52
CA ASP A 188 11.50 -13.02 4.98
C ASP A 188 10.47 -12.07 5.64
N PRO A 189 9.49 -12.59 6.41
CA PRO A 189 8.39 -11.78 6.94
C PRO A 189 8.83 -10.70 7.94
N ARG A 190 10.06 -10.76 8.47
CA ARG A 190 10.61 -9.74 9.37
C ARG A 190 10.79 -8.39 8.68
N ILE A 191 10.96 -8.37 7.36
CA ILE A 191 11.11 -7.12 6.60
C ILE A 191 9.89 -6.21 6.74
N PHE A 192 8.69 -6.78 6.85
CA PHE A 192 7.44 -6.03 6.96
C PHE A 192 7.23 -5.35 8.32
N ARG A 193 8.19 -5.51 9.24
CA ARG A 193 8.28 -4.84 10.53
C ARG A 193 9.62 -4.14 10.71
N SER A 194 10.49 -4.11 9.68
CA SER A 194 11.74 -3.37 9.75
C SER A 194 11.52 -1.92 9.33
N GLU A 195 11.82 -0.97 10.19
CA GLU A 195 11.71 0.47 9.90
C GLU A 195 12.65 0.92 8.78
N GLN A 196 13.79 0.24 8.61
CA GLN A 196 14.84 0.61 7.67
C GLN A 196 14.73 -0.16 6.34
N LEU A 197 14.36 -1.44 6.40
CA LEU A 197 14.29 -2.28 5.20
C LEU A 197 12.93 -2.23 4.50
N LEU A 198 11.84 -1.94 5.21
CA LEU A 198 10.52 -1.83 4.58
C LEU A 198 10.46 -0.71 3.53
N PRO A 199 11.00 0.51 3.76
CA PRO A 199 11.07 1.55 2.72
C PRO A 199 11.84 1.10 1.47
N ILE A 200 12.99 0.44 1.66
CA ILE A 200 13.81 -0.11 0.56
C ILE A 200 12.98 -1.14 -0.23
N TRP A 201 12.29 -2.05 0.46
CA TRP A 201 11.46 -3.07 -0.18
C TRP A 201 10.26 -2.46 -0.91
N LEU A 202 9.58 -1.47 -0.34
CA LEU A 202 8.48 -0.75 -0.99
C LEU A 202 8.96 0.01 -2.24
N HIS A 203 10.16 0.59 -2.19
CA HIS A 203 10.80 1.23 -3.34
C HIS A 203 11.01 0.22 -4.48
N VAL A 204 11.63 -0.92 -4.17
CA VAL A 204 11.84 -2.00 -5.14
C VAL A 204 10.50 -2.49 -5.73
N LEU A 205 9.49 -2.70 -4.88
CA LEU A 205 8.15 -3.11 -5.32
C LEU A 205 7.52 -2.08 -6.28
N SER A 206 7.66 -0.79 -5.98
CA SER A 206 7.19 0.32 -6.84
C SER A 206 7.79 0.25 -8.24
N CYS A 207 9.11 0.07 -8.30
CA CYS A 207 9.86 -0.04 -9.55
C CYS A 207 9.43 -1.28 -10.32
N LEU A 208 9.38 -2.45 -9.68
CA LEU A 208 8.94 -3.71 -10.31
C LEU A 208 7.51 -3.60 -10.87
N ARG A 209 6.60 -2.99 -10.12
CA ARG A 209 5.23 -2.71 -10.56
C ARG A 209 5.23 -1.85 -11.83
N THR A 210 5.96 -0.74 -11.81
CA THR A 210 6.04 0.19 -12.94
C THR A 210 6.61 -0.50 -14.17
N THR A 211 7.68 -1.28 -14.02
CA THR A 211 8.29 -2.05 -15.11
C THR A 211 7.34 -3.13 -15.64
N SER A 212 6.68 -3.87 -14.77
CA SER A 212 5.73 -4.94 -15.14
C SER A 212 4.60 -4.39 -16.01
N LYS A 213 3.95 -3.33 -15.54
CA LYS A 213 2.89 -2.63 -16.28
C LYS A 213 3.38 -2.11 -17.62
N HIS A 214 4.56 -1.48 -17.65
CA HIS A 214 5.15 -0.97 -18.90
C HIS A 214 5.44 -2.10 -19.89
N ARG A 215 6.06 -3.22 -19.44
CA ARG A 215 6.37 -4.36 -20.30
C ARG A 215 5.14 -5.04 -20.87
N ILE A 216 4.07 -5.16 -20.08
CA ILE A 216 2.79 -5.70 -20.54
C ILE A 216 2.24 -4.87 -21.72
N TRP A 217 2.21 -3.53 -21.58
CA TRP A 217 1.76 -2.63 -22.64
C TRP A 217 2.69 -2.64 -23.85
N LYS A 218 4.00 -2.61 -23.64
CA LYS A 218 4.99 -2.68 -24.72
C LYS A 218 4.86 -3.98 -25.52
N ARG A 219 4.65 -5.11 -24.85
CA ARG A 219 4.40 -6.41 -25.49
C ARG A 219 3.10 -6.41 -26.28
N TYR A 220 2.03 -5.80 -25.74
CA TYR A 220 0.78 -5.65 -26.48
C TYR A 220 0.96 -4.91 -27.79
N HIS A 221 1.61 -3.73 -27.76
CA HIS A 221 1.80 -2.90 -28.96
C HIS A 221 2.75 -3.52 -30.00
N THR A 222 3.71 -4.32 -29.57
CA THR A 222 4.71 -4.95 -30.46
C THR A 222 4.20 -6.26 -31.09
N VAL A 223 3.51 -7.10 -30.32
CA VAL A 223 3.06 -8.44 -30.77
C VAL A 223 1.65 -8.40 -31.36
N PHE A 224 0.78 -7.49 -30.90
CA PHE A 224 -0.62 -7.40 -31.32
C PHE A 224 -0.98 -6.04 -31.95
N PRO A 225 -0.20 -5.51 -32.91
CA PRO A 225 -0.46 -4.18 -33.49
C PRO A 225 -1.79 -4.11 -34.26
N ASN A 226 -2.24 -5.23 -34.82
CA ASN A 226 -3.52 -5.37 -35.54
C ASN A 226 -4.40 -6.41 -34.84
N SER A 227 -4.94 -6.07 -33.67
CA SER A 227 -5.77 -6.97 -32.88
C SER A 227 -7.05 -7.36 -33.64
N ASN A 228 -7.11 -8.60 -34.13
CA ASN A 228 -8.40 -9.29 -34.32
C ASN A 228 -9.15 -9.21 -32.97
N ASN A 229 -10.43 -8.82 -32.99
CA ASN A 229 -11.28 -8.41 -31.86
C ASN A 229 -11.28 -9.28 -30.55
N GLN A 230 -10.56 -10.40 -30.48
CA GLN A 230 -10.42 -11.25 -29.29
C GLN A 230 -9.50 -10.68 -28.21
N PHE A 231 -8.39 -10.01 -28.57
CA PHE A 231 -7.44 -9.47 -27.59
C PHE A 231 -7.26 -7.96 -27.79
N ASN A 232 -7.91 -7.17 -26.94
CA ASN A 232 -7.93 -5.71 -27.04
C ASN A 232 -7.27 -5.04 -25.82
N SER A 233 -7.11 -3.72 -25.89
CA SER A 233 -6.52 -2.89 -24.84
C SER A 233 -7.23 -2.99 -23.49
N ARG A 234 -8.54 -3.33 -23.46
CA ARG A 234 -9.28 -3.52 -22.20
C ARG A 234 -8.81 -4.77 -21.46
N ASN A 235 -8.48 -5.85 -22.17
CA ASN A 235 -7.94 -7.06 -21.55
C ASN A 235 -6.57 -6.78 -20.90
N VAL A 236 -5.74 -5.99 -21.59
CA VAL A 236 -4.41 -5.58 -21.08
C VAL A 236 -4.55 -4.70 -19.84
N LEU A 237 -5.46 -3.72 -19.88
CA LEU A 237 -5.77 -2.87 -18.73
C LEU A 237 -6.31 -3.68 -17.55
N ALA A 238 -7.21 -4.64 -17.80
CA ALA A 238 -7.75 -5.51 -16.77
C ALA A 238 -6.67 -6.36 -16.10
N LEU A 239 -5.72 -6.91 -16.88
CA LEU A 239 -4.58 -7.65 -16.35
C LEU A 239 -3.68 -6.77 -15.47
N ALA A 240 -3.30 -5.60 -15.97
CA ALA A 240 -2.46 -4.66 -15.22
C ALA A 240 -3.13 -4.21 -13.91
N ASN A 241 -4.42 -3.88 -13.96
CA ASN A 241 -5.17 -3.48 -12.78
C ASN A 241 -5.39 -4.66 -11.80
N ALA A 242 -5.53 -5.88 -12.31
CA ALA A 242 -5.62 -7.07 -11.46
C ALA A 242 -4.31 -7.30 -10.68
N GLN A 243 -3.15 -7.21 -11.34
CA GLN A 243 -1.85 -7.30 -10.68
C GLN A 243 -1.68 -6.20 -9.62
N ASP A 244 -1.98 -4.95 -9.97
CA ASP A 244 -1.92 -3.82 -9.03
C ASP A 244 -2.84 -4.05 -7.83
N THR A 245 -4.06 -4.55 -8.04
CA THR A 245 -5.01 -4.75 -6.94
C THR A 245 -4.59 -5.92 -6.03
N VAL A 246 -4.05 -7.01 -6.58
CA VAL A 246 -3.53 -8.12 -5.75
C VAL A 246 -2.36 -7.64 -4.88
N MET A 247 -1.44 -6.85 -5.44
CA MET A 247 -0.37 -6.21 -4.66
C MET A 247 -0.93 -5.34 -3.52
N LEU A 248 -1.92 -4.50 -3.80
CA LEU A 248 -2.58 -3.66 -2.78
C LEU A 248 -3.27 -4.49 -1.69
N GLN A 249 -3.92 -5.60 -2.05
CA GLN A 249 -4.54 -6.53 -1.09
C GLN A 249 -3.49 -7.15 -0.17
N LEU A 250 -2.39 -7.66 -0.73
CA LEU A 250 -1.30 -8.25 0.05
C LEU A 250 -0.68 -7.22 1.00
N LEU A 251 -0.49 -5.97 0.55
CA LEU A 251 -0.01 -4.88 1.41
C LEU A 251 -0.96 -4.61 2.58
N LEU A 252 -2.28 -4.61 2.36
CA LEU A 252 -3.26 -4.47 3.43
C LEU A 252 -3.24 -5.67 4.40
N GLU A 253 -3.06 -6.89 3.90
CA GLU A 253 -2.92 -8.08 4.75
C GLU A 253 -1.68 -7.99 5.66
N LEU A 254 -0.59 -7.39 5.19
CA LEU A 254 0.61 -7.14 6.01
C LEU A 254 0.35 -6.17 7.18
N CYS A 255 -0.68 -5.33 7.08
CA CYS A 255 -1.09 -4.39 8.12
C CYS A 255 -1.95 -5.03 9.23
N LEU A 256 -2.37 -6.29 9.09
CA LEU A 256 -3.09 -7.02 10.14
C LEU A 256 -2.20 -7.26 11.36
N VAL A 257 -2.81 -7.23 12.55
CA VAL A 257 -2.12 -7.52 13.82
C VAL A 257 -1.76 -9.00 13.84
N LYS A 258 -0.46 -9.32 13.93
CA LYS A 258 0.05 -10.68 14.08
C LYS A 258 0.38 -10.97 15.54
N SER A 259 0.52 -12.24 15.90
CA SER A 259 0.87 -12.66 17.28
C SER A 259 2.14 -12.02 17.81
N GLN A 260 3.11 -11.76 16.94
CA GLN A 260 4.38 -11.09 17.25
C GLN A 260 4.21 -9.60 17.61
N ASP A 261 3.17 -8.95 17.09
CA ASP A 261 2.96 -7.50 17.24
C ASP A 261 2.36 -7.15 18.62
N LYS A 262 1.88 -8.14 19.38
CA LYS A 262 1.27 -7.94 20.72
C LYS A 262 2.21 -7.26 21.72
N TYR A 263 3.52 -7.44 21.56
CA TYR A 263 4.54 -6.90 22.44
C TYR A 263 5.26 -5.66 21.88
N ASN A 264 5.02 -5.33 20.60
CA ASN A 264 5.69 -4.22 19.93
C ASN A 264 4.74 -3.52 18.94
N ASN A 265 3.77 -2.79 19.49
CA ASN A 265 2.75 -2.09 18.70
C ASN A 265 3.33 -0.90 17.91
N ASP A 266 4.38 -0.25 18.42
CA ASP A 266 5.01 0.92 17.76
C ASP A 266 5.56 0.56 16.38
N THR A 267 6.28 -0.56 16.29
CA THR A 267 6.82 -1.05 15.01
C THR A 267 5.70 -1.35 14.00
N LEU A 268 4.58 -1.94 14.43
CA LEU A 268 3.43 -2.18 13.57
C LEU A 268 2.82 -0.86 13.05
N GLU A 269 2.67 0.15 13.92
CA GLU A 269 2.15 1.45 13.55
C GLU A 269 3.04 2.17 12.53
N LYS A 270 4.35 2.13 12.71
CA LYS A 270 5.31 2.65 11.72
C LYS A 270 5.20 1.94 10.37
N SER A 271 5.15 0.61 10.36
CA SER A 271 4.97 -0.16 9.12
C SER A 271 3.66 0.15 8.43
N ARG A 272 2.57 0.32 9.18
CA ARG A 272 1.26 0.73 8.62
C ARG A 272 1.32 2.09 7.95
N LYS A 273 2.00 3.08 8.57
CA LYS A 273 2.18 4.41 7.96
C LYS A 273 2.90 4.32 6.62
N LEU A 274 4.04 3.63 6.58
CA LEU A 274 4.82 3.46 5.34
C LEU A 274 4.02 2.75 4.24
N ILE A 275 3.31 1.67 4.57
CA ILE A 275 2.47 0.93 3.62
C ILE A 275 1.30 1.80 3.14
N CYS A 276 0.64 2.53 4.03
CA CYS A 276 -0.48 3.40 3.67
C CYS A 276 -0.05 4.59 2.82
N GLU A 277 1.11 5.20 3.10
CA GLU A 277 1.69 6.24 2.26
C GLU A 277 2.00 5.72 0.86
N PHE A 278 2.51 4.49 0.76
CA PHE A 278 2.73 3.82 -0.52
C PHE A 278 1.42 3.52 -1.27
N ILE A 279 0.39 3.03 -0.58
CA ILE A 279 -0.94 2.83 -1.20
C ILE A 279 -1.53 4.18 -1.64
N HIS A 280 -1.33 5.22 -0.83
CA HIS A 280 -1.80 6.57 -1.13
C HIS A 280 -1.17 7.10 -2.42
N SER A 281 0.15 6.96 -2.62
CA SER A 281 0.81 7.42 -3.85
C SER A 281 0.27 6.71 -5.09
N ILE A 282 0.04 5.38 -5.01
CA ILE A 282 -0.59 4.61 -6.10
C ILE A 282 -1.98 5.14 -6.44
N PHE A 283 -2.77 5.49 -5.42
CA PHE A 283 -4.11 6.03 -5.61
C PHE A 283 -4.12 7.43 -6.23
N ILE A 284 -3.12 8.25 -5.95
CA ILE A 284 -2.96 9.58 -6.56
C ILE A 284 -2.55 9.45 -8.03
N ASP A 285 -1.68 8.50 -8.35
CA ASP A 285 -1.25 8.25 -9.74
C ASP A 285 -2.38 7.66 -10.62
N ASP A 286 -3.36 7.00 -10.02
CA ASP A 286 -4.51 6.42 -10.71
C ASP A 286 -5.59 7.46 -11.04
N ARG A 287 -5.41 8.15 -12.17
CA ARG A 287 -6.27 9.24 -12.65
C ARG A 287 -7.77 8.93 -12.67
N GLU A 288 -8.15 7.69 -12.97
CA GLU A 288 -9.56 7.28 -13.07
C GLU A 288 -10.10 6.66 -11.78
N SER A 289 -9.28 6.58 -10.72
CA SER A 289 -9.59 5.94 -9.43
C SER A 289 -10.13 4.50 -9.56
N ILE A 290 -9.73 3.81 -10.63
CA ILE A 290 -10.14 2.43 -10.93
C ILE A 290 -9.60 1.48 -9.87
N LEU A 291 -8.33 1.60 -9.48
CA LEU A 291 -7.69 0.74 -8.49
C LEU A 291 -8.36 0.87 -7.13
N ILE A 292 -8.66 2.11 -6.70
CA ILE A 292 -9.40 2.37 -5.46
C ILE A 292 -10.75 1.67 -5.52
N LYS A 293 -11.47 1.80 -6.64
CA LYS A 293 -12.77 1.16 -6.83
C LYS A 293 -12.66 -0.36 -6.80
N ILE A 294 -11.76 -0.96 -7.58
CA ILE A 294 -11.61 -2.42 -7.63
C ILE A 294 -11.26 -2.97 -6.24
N LEU A 295 -10.29 -2.37 -5.54
CA LEU A 295 -9.89 -2.80 -4.20
C LEU A 295 -11.07 -2.85 -3.22
N HIS A 296 -11.87 -1.78 -3.17
CA HIS A 296 -13.00 -1.70 -2.25
C HIS A 296 -14.18 -2.61 -2.64
N PHE A 297 -14.33 -2.93 -3.94
CA PHE A 297 -15.33 -3.91 -4.39
C PHE A 297 -14.86 -5.36 -4.19
N GLN A 298 -13.56 -5.60 -4.13
CA GLN A 298 -12.98 -6.87 -3.69
C GLN A 298 -13.04 -7.03 -2.18
N THR A 299 -13.11 -5.92 -1.44
CA THR A 299 -13.12 -5.83 0.03
C THR A 299 -11.81 -6.32 0.65
N TYR A 300 -11.62 -6.01 1.93
CA TYR A 300 -10.53 -6.48 2.78
C TYR A 300 -11.04 -6.59 4.22
N SER A 301 -10.21 -7.05 5.16
CA SER A 301 -10.62 -7.18 6.55
C SER A 301 -11.21 -5.89 7.12
N THR A 302 -12.40 -5.96 7.70
CA THR A 302 -13.09 -4.81 8.29
C THR A 302 -12.29 -4.15 9.41
N ASP A 303 -11.40 -4.90 10.04
CA ASP A 303 -10.53 -4.42 11.13
C ASP A 303 -9.50 -3.39 10.64
N LEU A 304 -9.22 -3.38 9.33
CA LEU A 304 -8.30 -2.42 8.71
C LEU A 304 -8.99 -1.12 8.32
N ILE A 305 -10.33 -1.07 8.26
CA ILE A 305 -11.08 0.11 7.80
C ILE A 305 -10.71 1.37 8.60
N PRO A 306 -10.68 1.37 9.95
CA PRO A 306 -10.32 2.57 10.71
C PRO A 306 -8.92 3.08 10.35
N MET A 307 -7.97 2.16 10.19
CA MET A 307 -6.59 2.46 9.84
C MET A 307 -6.47 3.01 8.41
N VAL A 308 -7.11 2.38 7.43
CA VAL A 308 -7.13 2.84 6.03
C VAL A 308 -7.73 4.24 5.95
N VAL A 309 -8.87 4.45 6.60
CA VAL A 309 -9.53 5.76 6.60
C VAL A 309 -8.64 6.81 7.24
N GLU A 310 -7.93 6.48 8.32
CA GLU A 310 -7.05 7.41 9.02
C GLU A 310 -5.76 7.72 8.27
N LEU A 311 -5.05 6.71 7.75
CA LEU A 311 -3.70 6.85 7.22
C LEU A 311 -3.62 7.10 5.72
N ILE A 312 -4.69 6.88 4.95
CA ILE A 312 -4.68 7.09 3.48
C ILE A 312 -5.54 8.33 3.15
N PRO A 313 -4.93 9.51 2.88
CA PRO A 313 -5.70 10.72 2.62
C PRO A 313 -6.62 10.64 1.41
N SER A 314 -6.20 9.98 0.32
CA SER A 314 -6.98 9.87 -0.94
C SER A 314 -8.23 8.98 -0.83
N ILE A 315 -8.48 8.36 0.33
CA ILE A 315 -9.60 7.44 0.56
C ILE A 315 -10.97 8.11 0.45
N TYR A 316 -11.05 9.45 0.57
CA TYR A 316 -12.31 10.20 0.41
C TYR A 316 -12.99 9.94 -0.94
N THR A 317 -12.21 9.58 -1.97
CA THR A 317 -12.71 9.23 -3.32
C THR A 317 -13.67 8.03 -3.32
N VAL A 318 -13.57 7.14 -2.32
CA VAL A 318 -14.47 5.99 -2.14
C VAL A 318 -15.93 6.43 -2.04
N PHE A 319 -16.17 7.60 -1.46
CA PHE A 319 -17.51 8.10 -1.26
C PHE A 319 -18.27 8.31 -2.58
N ASN A 320 -17.56 8.59 -3.68
CA ASN A 320 -18.16 8.76 -5.02
C ASN A 320 -18.90 7.51 -5.51
N PHE A 321 -18.51 6.32 -5.06
CA PHE A 321 -19.11 5.04 -5.46
C PHE A 321 -19.65 4.22 -4.28
N VAL A 322 -19.74 4.79 -3.09
CA VAL A 322 -20.21 4.09 -1.88
C VAL A 322 -21.66 3.60 -2.01
N SER A 323 -22.49 4.33 -2.75
CA SER A 323 -23.86 3.91 -3.05
C SER A 323 -23.90 2.65 -3.92
N GLU A 324 -22.93 2.46 -4.82
CA GLU A 324 -22.79 1.25 -5.65
C GLU A 324 -22.27 0.08 -4.82
N LEU A 325 -21.33 0.34 -3.90
CA LEU A 325 -20.77 -0.65 -2.99
C LEU A 325 -21.80 -1.18 -1.99
N THR A 326 -22.61 -0.29 -1.40
CA THR A 326 -23.71 -0.69 -0.51
C THR A 326 -24.85 -1.39 -1.26
N ARG A 327 -24.94 -1.28 -2.59
CA ARG A 327 -25.94 -1.96 -3.42
C ARG A 327 -25.48 -3.33 -3.96
N GLN A 328 -24.29 -3.81 -3.60
CA GLN A 328 -23.81 -5.13 -4.00
C GLN A 328 -24.78 -6.26 -3.60
N PRO A 329 -24.89 -7.35 -4.39
CA PRO A 329 -25.80 -8.44 -4.10
C PRO A 329 -25.39 -9.24 -2.85
N GLN A 330 -24.09 -9.36 -2.58
CA GLN A 330 -23.57 -10.08 -1.42
C GLN A 330 -23.60 -9.19 -0.16
N VAL A 331 -24.07 -9.74 0.97
CA VAL A 331 -24.32 -8.98 2.22
C VAL A 331 -23.02 -8.55 2.90
N ASP A 332 -21.98 -9.37 2.85
CA ASP A 332 -20.61 -9.06 3.30
C ASP A 332 -20.09 -7.76 2.68
N LYS A 333 -20.23 -7.59 1.35
CA LYS A 333 -19.82 -6.37 0.65
C LYS A 333 -20.66 -5.16 1.03
N GLN A 334 -21.96 -5.36 1.28
CA GLN A 334 -22.83 -4.30 1.75
C GLN A 334 -22.40 -3.81 3.14
N VAL A 335 -22.09 -4.73 4.05
CA VAL A 335 -21.59 -4.40 5.40
C VAL A 335 -20.26 -3.66 5.32
N PHE A 336 -19.32 -4.15 4.51
CA PHE A 336 -18.06 -3.46 4.26
C PHE A 336 -18.30 -2.03 3.75
N GLY A 337 -19.19 -1.86 2.78
CA GLY A 337 -19.59 -0.56 2.25
C GLY A 337 -20.24 0.36 3.28
N ILE A 338 -21.08 -0.17 4.18
CA ILE A 338 -21.67 0.60 5.28
C ILE A 338 -20.57 1.06 6.24
N LEU A 339 -19.68 0.15 6.66
CA LEU A 339 -18.64 0.46 7.63
C LEU A 339 -17.68 1.53 7.14
N ILE A 340 -17.13 1.38 5.92
CA ILE A 340 -16.23 2.39 5.38
C ILE A 340 -16.91 3.74 5.22
N ALA A 341 -18.19 3.76 4.82
CA ALA A 341 -18.93 4.99 4.69
C ALA A 341 -19.13 5.70 6.04
N CYS A 342 -19.47 4.96 7.08
CA CYS A 342 -19.63 5.49 8.42
C CYS A 342 -18.32 6.10 8.96
N HIS A 343 -17.18 5.43 8.76
CA HIS A 343 -15.87 5.98 9.14
C HIS A 343 -15.48 7.20 8.30
N LEU A 344 -15.78 7.19 6.99
CA LEU A 344 -15.55 8.35 6.11
C LEU A 344 -16.40 9.56 6.53
N CYS A 345 -17.65 9.36 6.94
CA CYS A 345 -18.50 10.43 7.44
C CYS A 345 -17.93 11.07 8.72
N GLU A 346 -17.41 10.26 9.65
CA GLU A 346 -16.77 10.77 10.87
C GLU A 346 -15.48 11.55 10.56
N LYS A 347 -14.65 11.05 9.64
CA LYS A 347 -13.41 11.74 9.26
C LYS A 347 -13.67 12.99 8.41
N TYR A 348 -14.66 12.94 7.52
CA TYR A 348 -14.99 14.02 6.56
C TYR A 348 -16.49 14.35 6.63
N PRO A 349 -16.93 15.15 7.62
CA PRO A 349 -18.34 15.47 7.82
C PRO A 349 -18.84 16.51 6.79
N LEU A 350 -19.12 16.04 5.57
CA LEU A 350 -19.58 16.87 4.45
C LEU A 350 -21.09 16.71 4.21
N GLU A 351 -21.78 17.78 3.78
CA GLU A 351 -23.22 17.73 3.47
C GLU A 351 -23.61 16.69 2.40
N PRO A 352 -22.86 16.51 1.28
CA PRO A 352 -23.13 15.43 0.33
C PRO A 352 -23.05 14.03 0.97
N TYR A 353 -22.25 13.88 2.04
CA TYR A 353 -22.08 12.61 2.72
C TYR A 353 -23.31 12.27 3.56
N LEU A 354 -23.83 13.27 4.29
CA LEU A 354 -25.10 13.16 5.00
C LEU A 354 -26.25 12.75 4.06
N ILE A 355 -26.42 13.44 2.92
CA ILE A 355 -27.48 13.14 1.96
C ILE A 355 -27.38 11.70 1.45
N THR A 356 -26.16 11.24 1.17
CA THR A 356 -25.91 9.87 0.72
C THR A 356 -26.17 8.86 1.83
N ALA A 357 -25.82 9.19 3.08
CA ALA A 357 -26.05 8.34 4.24
C ALA A 357 -27.54 8.13 4.51
N GLU A 358 -28.33 9.19 4.43
CA GLU A 358 -29.78 9.14 4.57
C GLU A 358 -30.44 8.34 3.44
N LYS A 359 -30.02 8.55 2.18
CA LYS A 359 -30.66 7.91 1.02
C LYS A 359 -30.22 6.46 0.78
N HIS A 360 -28.98 6.11 1.11
CA HIS A 360 -28.39 4.84 0.68
C HIS A 360 -27.84 3.97 1.81
N ILE A 361 -27.32 4.55 2.90
CA ILE A 361 -26.61 3.79 3.95
C ILE A 361 -27.59 3.29 5.01
N LEU A 362 -28.36 4.17 5.65
CA LEU A 362 -29.32 3.78 6.69
C LEU A 362 -30.43 2.84 6.16
N PRO A 363 -31.05 3.09 5.00
CA PRO A 363 -32.03 2.16 4.43
C PRO A 363 -31.45 0.77 4.17
N ARG A 364 -30.13 0.69 3.90
CA ARG A 364 -29.47 -0.59 3.65
C ARG A 364 -29.30 -1.41 4.92
N LEU A 365 -28.98 -0.79 6.05
CA LEU A 365 -28.98 -1.47 7.35
C LEU A 365 -30.35 -2.13 7.62
N LEU A 366 -31.43 -1.36 7.45
CA LEU A 366 -32.79 -1.86 7.65
C LEU A 366 -33.12 -3.02 6.69
N ARG A 367 -32.68 -2.95 5.43
CA ARG A 367 -32.86 -4.04 4.46
C ARG A 367 -32.06 -5.30 4.81
N ILE A 368 -30.90 -5.17 5.46
CA ILE A 368 -30.14 -6.32 5.98
C ILE A 368 -30.87 -6.92 7.18
N ALA A 369 -31.46 -6.08 8.06
CA ALA A 369 -32.21 -6.54 9.23
C ALA A 369 -33.55 -7.19 8.86
N PHE A 370 -34.23 -6.65 7.86
CA PHE A 370 -35.54 -7.04 7.38
C PHE A 370 -35.47 -7.38 5.88
N PRO A 371 -34.97 -8.56 5.52
CA PRO A 371 -34.87 -8.96 4.12
C PRO A 371 -36.25 -9.00 3.46
N VAL A 372 -36.28 -8.65 2.18
CA VAL A 372 -37.50 -8.66 1.37
C VAL A 372 -37.94 -10.11 1.14
N THR A 373 -39.19 -10.43 1.46
CA THR A 373 -39.77 -11.75 1.24
C THR A 373 -40.05 -11.99 -0.25
N ARG A 374 -40.39 -13.23 -0.62
CA ARG A 374 -40.72 -13.60 -2.03
C ARG A 374 -41.89 -12.79 -2.61
N GLU A 375 -42.71 -12.17 -1.75
CA GLU A 375 -43.86 -11.34 -2.12
C GLU A 375 -43.51 -9.85 -2.29
N GLY A 376 -42.22 -9.49 -2.20
CA GLY A 376 -41.77 -8.11 -2.38
C GLY A 376 -41.98 -7.20 -1.16
N GLN A 377 -42.51 -7.75 -0.05
CA GLN A 377 -42.70 -7.01 1.20
C GLN A 377 -41.51 -7.24 2.16
N PRO A 378 -41.09 -6.21 2.93
CA PRO A 378 -40.09 -6.40 3.98
C PRO A 378 -40.62 -7.37 5.05
N SER A 379 -39.79 -8.30 5.49
CA SER A 379 -40.13 -9.19 6.61
C SER A 379 -40.44 -8.38 7.87
N ASN A 380 -41.53 -8.72 8.57
CA ASN A 380 -41.85 -8.11 9.87
C ASN A 380 -40.95 -8.64 11.00
N ALA A 381 -40.30 -9.79 10.79
CA ALA A 381 -39.35 -10.37 11.73
C ALA A 381 -37.91 -10.04 11.31
N CYS A 382 -37.10 -9.62 12.28
CA CYS A 382 -35.67 -9.38 12.06
C CYS A 382 -34.95 -10.72 11.89
N VAL A 383 -34.02 -10.81 10.94
CA VAL A 383 -33.17 -11.99 10.76
C VAL A 383 -31.81 -11.72 11.41
N PRO A 384 -31.51 -12.34 12.58
CA PRO A 384 -30.21 -12.17 13.23
C PRO A 384 -29.09 -12.69 12.34
N SER A 385 -28.03 -11.90 12.16
CA SER A 385 -26.86 -12.27 11.38
C SER A 385 -25.59 -11.64 11.97
N GLU A 386 -24.45 -12.30 11.80
CA GLU A 386 -23.14 -11.72 12.19
C GLU A 386 -22.85 -10.40 11.45
N PHE A 387 -23.40 -10.26 10.25
CA PHE A 387 -23.35 -9.06 9.43
C PHE A 387 -24.02 -7.86 10.11
N LEU A 388 -25.17 -8.05 10.76
CA LEU A 388 -25.83 -6.99 11.53
C LEU A 388 -25.02 -6.60 12.76
N VAL A 389 -24.49 -7.60 13.48
CA VAL A 389 -23.64 -7.38 14.65
C VAL A 389 -22.43 -6.51 14.27
N LYS A 390 -21.84 -6.73 13.09
CA LYS A 390 -20.73 -5.90 12.58
C LYS A 390 -21.18 -4.52 12.09
N ALA A 391 -22.32 -4.41 11.41
CA ALA A 391 -22.75 -3.15 10.80
C ALA A 391 -23.26 -2.10 11.81
N ILE A 392 -23.94 -2.53 12.87
CA ILE A 392 -24.61 -1.64 13.84
C ILE A 392 -23.63 -0.66 14.52
N PRO A 393 -22.46 -1.09 15.03
CA PRO A 393 -21.48 -0.17 15.62
C PRO A 393 -21.02 0.94 14.66
N GLY A 394 -21.02 0.68 13.35
CA GLY A 394 -20.71 1.68 12.33
C GLY A 394 -21.55 2.94 12.45
N PHE A 395 -22.84 2.81 12.78
CA PHE A 395 -23.75 3.95 12.89
C PHE A 395 -23.48 4.86 14.09
N VAL A 396 -22.68 4.42 15.07
CA VAL A 396 -22.18 5.30 16.13
C VAL A 396 -21.27 6.39 15.53
N HIS A 397 -20.38 6.01 14.59
CA HIS A 397 -19.52 6.96 13.88
C HIS A 397 -20.33 7.96 13.04
N LEU A 398 -21.42 7.49 12.43
CA LEU A 398 -22.34 8.36 11.68
C LEU A 398 -23.08 9.35 12.59
N ALA A 399 -23.50 8.93 13.78
CA ALA A 399 -24.13 9.82 14.76
C ALA A 399 -23.15 10.86 15.33
N ARG A 400 -21.88 10.51 15.52
CA ARG A 400 -20.82 11.47 15.90
C ARG A 400 -20.58 12.51 14.81
N ALA A 401 -20.56 12.10 13.55
CA ALA A 401 -20.40 13.01 12.42
C ALA A 401 -21.61 13.94 12.23
N PHE A 402 -22.82 13.38 12.37
CA PHE A 402 -24.08 14.07 12.10
C PHE A 402 -25.08 13.84 13.23
N PRO A 403 -24.99 14.59 14.35
CA PRO A 403 -25.86 14.38 15.52
C PRO A 403 -27.36 14.50 15.23
N HIS A 404 -27.76 15.38 14.30
CA HIS A 404 -29.14 15.56 13.87
C HIS A 404 -29.73 14.32 13.16
N PHE A 405 -28.89 13.43 12.65
CA PHE A 405 -29.30 12.14 12.08
C PHE A 405 -29.49 11.06 13.15
N GLY A 406 -28.97 11.28 14.36
CA GLY A 406 -29.06 10.37 15.50
C GLY A 406 -30.49 9.90 15.83
N PRO A 407 -31.53 10.76 15.86
CA PRO A 407 -32.91 10.31 16.09
C PRO A 407 -33.42 9.30 15.04
N GLN A 408 -33.00 9.42 13.78
CA GLN A 408 -33.36 8.46 12.74
C GLN A 408 -32.66 7.10 12.97
N ILE A 409 -31.39 7.13 13.38
CA ILE A 409 -30.62 5.92 13.74
C ILE A 409 -31.25 5.23 14.96
N LEU A 410 -31.64 5.98 16.00
CA LEU A 410 -32.27 5.43 17.20
C LEU A 410 -33.60 4.74 16.89
N ARG A 411 -34.41 5.33 15.99
CA ARG A 411 -35.65 4.68 15.50
C ARG A 411 -35.35 3.38 14.78
N ALA A 412 -34.36 3.37 13.88
CA ALA A 412 -33.94 2.16 13.18
C ALA A 412 -33.47 1.06 14.16
N PHE A 413 -32.68 1.40 15.18
CA PHE A 413 -32.25 0.44 16.20
C PHE A 413 -33.41 -0.11 17.02
N GLU A 414 -34.41 0.72 17.33
CA GLU A 414 -35.60 0.30 18.05
C GLU A 414 -36.48 -0.63 17.21
N ASP A 415 -36.61 -0.37 15.91
CA ASP A 415 -37.33 -1.24 14.99
C ASP A 415 -36.65 -2.61 14.89
N ILE A 416 -35.31 -2.65 14.75
CA ILE A 416 -34.52 -3.89 14.78
C ILE A 416 -34.76 -4.64 16.10
N ARG A 417 -34.70 -3.95 17.25
CA ARG A 417 -34.92 -4.53 18.57
C ARG A 417 -36.31 -5.16 18.71
N LYS A 418 -37.35 -4.48 18.23
CA LYS A 418 -38.74 -5.00 18.24
C LYS A 418 -38.93 -6.22 17.34
N GLY A 419 -38.18 -6.28 16.24
CA GLY A 419 -38.19 -7.42 15.32
C GLY A 419 -37.44 -8.65 15.84
N LEU A 420 -36.68 -8.53 16.93
CA LEU A 420 -35.92 -9.63 17.54
C LEU A 420 -36.73 -10.34 18.64
N PRO A 421 -36.56 -11.66 18.82
CA PRO A 421 -37.19 -12.36 19.94
C PRO A 421 -36.62 -11.88 21.29
N GLU A 422 -37.43 -11.91 22.35
CA GLU A 422 -37.03 -11.38 23.66
C GLU A 422 -35.94 -12.23 24.33
N PRO A 423 -34.90 -11.62 24.95
CA PRO A 423 -33.83 -12.36 25.62
C PRO A 423 -34.32 -13.33 26.71
N ARG A 424 -35.44 -13.01 27.37
CA ARG A 424 -36.04 -13.83 28.44
C ARG A 424 -36.50 -15.22 27.95
N GLN A 425 -36.74 -15.37 26.65
CA GLN A 425 -37.20 -16.62 26.03
C GLN A 425 -36.08 -17.67 25.89
N PHE A 426 -34.83 -17.31 26.15
CA PHE A 426 -33.66 -18.16 25.90
C PHE A 426 -32.82 -18.48 27.15
N ILE A 427 -33.31 -18.11 28.34
CA ILE A 427 -32.64 -18.39 29.62
C ILE A 427 -32.55 -19.92 29.81
N GLY A 428 -31.33 -20.47 29.87
CA GLY A 428 -31.07 -21.91 30.05
C GLY A 428 -30.70 -22.70 28.78
N GLN A 429 -30.55 -22.06 27.61
CA GLN A 429 -30.19 -22.72 26.33
C GLN A 429 -28.88 -22.17 25.72
N GLU A 430 -27.86 -21.95 26.54
CA GLU A 430 -26.62 -21.22 26.19
C GLU A 430 -25.69 -21.95 25.18
N GLY A 431 -26.02 -23.18 24.75
CA GLY A 431 -25.23 -23.96 23.79
C GLY A 431 -25.57 -23.76 22.31
N ASN A 432 -26.63 -23.02 21.97
CA ASN A 432 -27.08 -22.86 20.58
C ASN A 432 -26.47 -21.59 19.94
N SER A 433 -25.70 -21.76 18.86
CA SER A 433 -25.04 -20.66 18.13
C SER A 433 -26.00 -19.55 17.67
N LYS A 434 -27.25 -19.89 17.34
CA LYS A 434 -28.27 -18.89 16.97
C LYS A 434 -28.72 -18.04 18.16
N ILE A 435 -28.77 -18.61 19.36
CA ILE A 435 -29.14 -17.90 20.58
C ILE A 435 -28.00 -16.96 20.99
N ILE A 436 -26.76 -17.43 20.93
CA ILE A 436 -25.56 -16.61 21.18
C ILE A 436 -25.55 -15.38 20.27
N LEU A 437 -25.84 -15.56 18.98
CA LEU A 437 -25.90 -14.47 18.01
C LEU A 437 -27.02 -13.46 18.32
N VAL A 438 -28.21 -13.92 18.72
CA VAL A 438 -29.33 -13.05 19.13
C VAL A 438 -28.97 -12.24 20.38
N LEU A 439 -28.36 -12.89 21.37
CA LEU A 439 -27.91 -12.21 22.61
C LEU A 439 -26.82 -11.18 22.32
N GLN A 440 -25.85 -11.52 21.47
CA GLN A 440 -24.80 -10.60 21.03
C GLN A 440 -25.39 -9.40 20.29
N LEU A 441 -26.38 -9.62 19.43
CA LEU A 441 -27.07 -8.55 18.70
C LEU A 441 -27.85 -7.62 19.63
N HIS A 442 -28.56 -8.16 20.62
CA HIS A 442 -29.22 -7.34 21.67
C HIS A 442 -28.21 -6.51 22.45
N LYS A 443 -27.06 -7.09 22.83
CA LYS A 443 -25.99 -6.37 23.52
C LYS A 443 -25.43 -5.23 22.66
N VAL A 444 -25.05 -5.52 21.41
CA VAL A 444 -24.47 -4.51 20.49
C VAL A 444 -25.47 -3.39 20.19
N LEU A 445 -26.76 -3.71 20.03
CA LEU A 445 -27.82 -2.71 19.88
C LEU A 445 -27.95 -1.81 21.12
N GLN A 446 -27.92 -2.37 22.33
CA GLN A 446 -27.97 -1.60 23.56
C GLN A 446 -26.75 -0.68 23.71
N ASP A 447 -25.55 -1.22 23.54
CA ASP A 447 -24.29 -0.48 23.66
C ASP A 447 -24.24 0.66 22.63
N SER A 448 -24.59 0.37 21.36
CA SER A 448 -24.58 1.35 20.28
C SER A 448 -25.69 2.40 20.45
N LYS A 449 -26.88 2.01 20.93
CA LYS A 449 -27.98 2.94 21.25
C LYS A 449 -27.58 3.94 22.34
N ALA A 450 -26.91 3.48 23.39
CA ALA A 450 -26.42 4.35 24.46
C ALA A 450 -25.42 5.39 23.93
N LEU A 451 -24.47 4.97 23.08
CA LEU A 451 -23.50 5.88 22.47
C LEU A 451 -24.15 6.89 21.53
N VAL A 452 -25.11 6.47 20.69
CA VAL A 452 -25.85 7.39 19.81
C VAL A 452 -26.67 8.39 20.64
N GLN A 453 -27.32 7.95 21.72
CA GLN A 453 -28.10 8.82 22.59
C GLN A 453 -27.23 9.93 23.21
N ILE A 454 -26.01 9.60 23.65
CA ILE A 454 -25.06 10.58 24.19
C ILE A 454 -24.77 11.69 23.17
N GLU A 455 -24.57 11.36 21.89
CA GLU A 455 -24.28 12.38 20.87
C GLU A 455 -25.51 13.23 20.52
N VAL A 456 -26.72 12.65 20.57
CA VAL A 456 -27.98 13.41 20.41
C VAL A 456 -28.18 14.37 21.58
N ASP A 457 -27.97 13.91 22.81
CA ASP A 457 -28.12 14.74 24.02
C ASP A 457 -27.11 15.89 24.05
N ARG A 458 -25.89 15.67 23.55
CA ARG A 458 -24.87 16.72 23.39
C ARG A 458 -25.33 17.83 22.44
N MET A 459 -25.96 17.48 21.32
CA MET A 459 -26.52 18.46 20.39
C MET A 459 -27.61 19.31 21.06
N ASP A 460 -28.50 18.68 21.83
CA ASP A 460 -29.57 19.39 22.55
C ASP A 460 -29.03 20.34 23.62
N GLN A 461 -27.87 20.03 24.20
CA GLN A 461 -27.18 20.93 25.15
C GLN A 461 -26.52 22.11 24.43
N VAL A 462 -25.83 21.87 23.30
CA VAL A 462 -25.20 22.95 22.52
C VAL A 462 -26.27 23.94 22.03
N ASN A 463 -27.37 23.46 21.48
CA ASN A 463 -28.48 24.31 21.01
C ASN A 463 -29.16 25.12 22.12
N LYS A 464 -29.09 24.67 23.38
CA LYS A 464 -29.61 25.39 24.56
C LYS A 464 -28.65 26.44 25.12
N VAL A 465 -27.37 26.42 24.75
CA VAL A 465 -26.35 27.38 25.20
C VAL A 465 -26.18 28.54 24.20
N THR A 466 -26.56 28.35 22.94
CA THR A 466 -26.54 29.37 21.88
C THR A 466 -27.85 30.16 21.72
N LEU A 467 -28.88 29.86 22.52
CA LEU A 467 -30.13 30.60 22.66
C LEU A 467 -30.20 31.24 24.05
#